data_AF-A0A562U888-F1
#
_entry.id   AF-A0A562U888-F1
#
_cell.length_a   1.000
_cell.length_b   1.000
_cell.length_c   1.000
_cell.angle_alpha   90.00
_cell.angle_beta   90.00
_cell.angle_gamma   90.00
#
_symmetry.space_group_name_H-M   'P 1'
#
loop_
_entity.id
_entity.type
_entity.pdbx_description
1 polymer ?
#
loop_
_entity_poly.entity_id
_entity_poly.type
_entity_poly.pdbx_seq_one_letter_code
_entity_poly.pdbx_strand_id
1 'polypeptide(L)'
;MEIAQKIVHKETFSINIIHKSFSIFISIFNHTTLSNMKKVTGLGGVFFKCDNPKSMNEWYTKNLGLPTGEYGVTFEWREDENPSIKGSTSWCTFPQDTKYFNPSTKPFMINYRVENLLALVEELKKDNVTIVDEIAEYDYGKFVHILDPEGNIIELWEPADESDQENAAG
;
A
#
# COMPACT_ATOMS: atom_id res chain seq x y z
N MET A 1 43.26 -39.03 -24.36
CA MET A 1 42.80 -38.57 -23.04
C MET A 1 42.62 -37.05 -23.00
N GLU A 2 43.53 -36.27 -23.58
CA GLU A 2 43.50 -34.78 -23.57
C GLU A 2 42.33 -34.14 -24.35
N ILE A 3 41.88 -34.76 -25.46
CA ILE A 3 40.77 -34.25 -26.28
C ILE A 3 39.43 -34.33 -25.53
N ALA A 4 39.22 -35.40 -24.75
CA ALA A 4 38.00 -35.59 -23.96
C ALA A 4 37.87 -34.55 -22.83
N GLN A 5 38.98 -34.17 -22.18
CA GLN A 5 38.96 -33.13 -21.14
C GLN A 5 38.63 -31.74 -21.70
N LYS A 6 39.11 -31.41 -22.91
CA LYS A 6 38.78 -30.13 -23.57
C LYS A 6 37.29 -30.03 -23.96
N ILE A 7 36.67 -31.14 -24.36
CA ILE A 7 35.24 -31.18 -24.71
C ILE A 7 34.37 -31.01 -23.45
N VAL A 8 34.66 -31.76 -22.38
CA VAL A 8 33.94 -31.64 -21.10
C VAL A 8 34.09 -30.23 -20.50
N HIS A 9 35.27 -29.62 -20.61
CA HIS A 9 35.49 -28.26 -20.13
C HIS A 9 34.70 -27.21 -20.94
N LYS A 10 34.58 -27.40 -22.26
CA LYS A 10 33.82 -26.49 -23.14
C LYS A 10 32.31 -26.61 -22.94
N GLU A 11 31.80 -27.83 -22.70
CA GLU A 11 30.39 -28.07 -22.39
C GLU A 11 30.01 -27.51 -21.02
N THR A 12 30.82 -27.74 -19.98
CA THR A 12 30.59 -27.19 -18.63
C THR A 12 30.65 -25.66 -18.60
N PHE A 13 31.56 -25.05 -19.37
CA PHE A 13 31.61 -23.60 -19.53
C PHE A 13 30.37 -23.03 -20.22
N SER A 14 29.86 -23.71 -21.27
CA SER A 14 28.66 -23.30 -21.99
C SER A 14 27.40 -23.41 -21.12
N ILE A 15 27.27 -24.48 -20.33
CA ILE A 15 26.16 -24.67 -19.38
C ILE A 15 26.17 -23.57 -18.30
N ASN A 16 27.35 -23.23 -17.76
CA ASN A 16 27.48 -22.15 -16.78
C ASN A 16 27.12 -20.77 -17.34
N ILE A 17 27.44 -20.50 -18.61
CA ILE A 17 27.03 -19.26 -19.28
C ILE A 17 25.52 -19.21 -19.48
N ILE A 18 24.89 -20.33 -19.87
CA ILE A 18 23.44 -20.42 -20.05
C ILE A 18 22.72 -20.22 -18.71
N HIS A 19 23.18 -20.85 -17.62
CA HIS A 19 22.61 -20.65 -16.28
C HIS A 19 22.78 -19.22 -15.75
N LYS A 20 23.95 -18.60 -15.94
CA LYS A 20 24.15 -17.18 -15.57
C LYS A 20 23.27 -16.26 -16.40
N SER A 21 23.17 -16.50 -17.71
CA SER A 21 22.36 -15.68 -18.61
C SER A 21 20.86 -15.82 -18.31
N PHE A 22 20.40 -17.03 -17.96
CA PHE A 22 19.01 -17.28 -17.56
C PHE A 22 18.69 -16.63 -16.20
N SER A 23 19.62 -16.69 -15.24
CA SER A 23 19.46 -16.02 -13.94
C SER A 23 19.46 -14.50 -14.07
N ILE A 24 20.32 -13.95 -14.93
CA ILE A 24 20.33 -12.52 -15.27
C ILE A 24 19.03 -12.12 -15.98
N PHE A 25 18.53 -12.95 -16.91
CA PHE A 25 17.30 -12.67 -17.63
C PHE A 25 16.07 -12.69 -16.70
N ILE A 26 15.98 -13.66 -15.77
CA ILE A 26 14.93 -13.68 -14.74
C ILE A 26 15.06 -12.47 -13.82
N SER A 27 16.27 -12.10 -13.40
CA SER A 27 16.50 -10.93 -12.56
C SER A 27 16.09 -9.63 -13.26
N ILE A 28 16.50 -9.43 -14.52
CA ILE A 28 16.12 -8.26 -15.32
C ILE A 28 14.62 -8.25 -15.59
N PHE A 29 14.01 -9.39 -15.94
CA PHE A 29 12.58 -9.49 -16.19
C PHE A 29 11.77 -9.16 -14.93
N ASN A 30 12.14 -9.73 -13.78
CA ASN A 30 11.51 -9.43 -12.49
C ASN A 30 11.73 -7.97 -12.04
N HIS A 31 12.91 -7.39 -12.31
CA HIS A 31 13.17 -5.99 -12.03
C HIS A 31 12.33 -5.07 -12.92
N THR A 32 12.10 -5.45 -14.18
CA THR A 32 11.29 -4.67 -15.12
C THR A 32 9.80 -4.75 -14.77
N THR A 33 9.31 -5.91 -14.33
CA THR A 33 7.90 -6.08 -13.91
C THR A 33 7.59 -5.40 -12.57
N LEU A 34 8.52 -5.40 -11.60
CA LEU A 34 8.39 -4.60 -10.38
C LEU A 34 8.38 -3.10 -10.67
N SER A 35 9.22 -2.62 -11.61
CA SER A 35 9.34 -1.19 -11.92
C SER A 35 8.12 -0.52 -12.57
N ASN A 36 7.11 -1.30 -12.99
CA ASN A 36 5.91 -0.78 -13.67
C ASN A 36 4.64 -0.77 -12.81
N MET A 37 4.69 -1.21 -11.55
CA MET A 37 3.54 -1.16 -10.64
C MET A 37 3.25 0.28 -10.22
N LYS A 38 1.98 0.70 -10.28
CA LYS A 38 1.57 2.02 -9.79
C LYS A 38 1.46 1.93 -8.26
N LYS A 39 2.46 2.46 -7.55
CA LYS A 39 2.51 2.37 -6.07
C LYS A 39 1.27 2.94 -5.39
N VAL A 40 1.13 4.27 -5.42
CA VAL A 40 -0.01 4.99 -4.84
C VAL A 40 -0.98 5.34 -5.96
N THR A 41 -2.25 4.98 -5.78
CA THR A 41 -3.34 5.26 -6.73
C THR A 41 -4.21 6.42 -6.30
N GLY A 42 -4.15 6.84 -5.03
CA GLY A 42 -4.84 8.02 -4.53
C GLY A 42 -4.75 8.18 -3.01
N LEU A 43 -5.53 9.10 -2.46
CA LEU A 43 -5.76 9.20 -1.02
C LEU A 43 -6.91 8.26 -0.64
N GLY A 44 -6.64 7.32 0.26
CA GLY A 44 -7.70 6.59 0.92
C GLY A 44 -8.25 7.33 2.14
N GLY A 45 -7.46 8.22 2.77
CA GLY A 45 -8.00 9.13 3.78
C GLY A 45 -7.03 10.13 4.41
N VAL A 46 -7.62 11.09 5.13
CA VAL A 46 -6.93 12.06 5.99
C VAL A 46 -7.46 11.90 7.41
N PHE A 47 -6.58 11.54 8.33
CA PHE A 47 -6.93 11.26 9.72
C PHE A 47 -6.23 12.25 10.63
N PHE A 48 -6.94 12.83 11.58
CA PHE A 48 -6.33 13.78 12.52
C PHE A 48 -6.93 13.72 13.91
N LYS A 49 -6.08 13.99 14.90
CA LYS A 49 -6.43 14.00 16.31
C LYS A 49 -7.07 15.32 16.70
N CYS A 50 -8.03 15.26 17.60
CA CYS A 50 -8.61 16.41 18.26
C CYS A 50 -9.12 16.04 19.66
N ASP A 51 -9.35 17.05 20.49
CA ASP A 51 -9.75 16.84 21.89
C ASP A 51 -11.15 16.23 22.01
N ASN A 52 -12.07 16.57 21.08
CA ASN A 52 -13.43 16.07 21.05
C ASN A 52 -13.89 15.78 19.61
N PRO A 53 -13.72 14.54 19.12
CA PRO A 53 -14.11 14.13 17.77
C PRO A 53 -15.56 14.40 17.43
N LYS A 54 -16.48 14.14 18.39
CA LYS A 54 -17.90 14.36 18.18
C LYS A 54 -18.22 15.83 17.90
N SER A 55 -17.74 16.73 18.75
CA SER A 55 -17.96 18.18 18.55
C SER A 55 -17.25 18.70 17.30
N MET A 56 -16.12 18.10 16.92
CA MET A 56 -15.42 18.43 15.69
C MET A 56 -16.24 18.02 14.45
N ASN A 57 -16.79 16.81 14.42
CA ASN A 57 -17.66 16.33 13.35
C ASN A 57 -18.95 17.16 13.24
N GLU A 58 -19.59 17.48 14.39
CA GLU A 58 -20.74 18.39 14.42
C GLU A 58 -20.41 19.77 13.83
N TRP A 59 -19.20 20.29 14.11
CA TRP A 59 -18.74 21.56 13.51
C TRP A 59 -18.58 21.43 11.99
N TYR A 60 -17.96 20.36 11.50
CA TYR A 60 -17.80 20.12 10.06
C TYR A 60 -19.16 19.97 9.35
N THR A 61 -20.10 19.24 9.96
CA THR A 61 -21.47 19.13 9.46
C THR A 61 -22.14 20.49 9.37
N LYS A 62 -22.13 21.25 10.47
CA LYS A 62 -22.85 22.52 10.56
C LYS A 62 -22.27 23.58 9.62
N ASN A 63 -20.95 23.68 9.55
CA ASN A 63 -20.29 24.83 8.93
C ASN A 63 -19.83 24.55 7.50
N LEU A 64 -19.44 23.31 7.18
CA LEU A 64 -18.98 22.93 5.84
C LEU A 64 -19.96 22.03 5.10
N GLY A 65 -21.05 21.60 5.75
CA GLY A 65 -22.04 20.72 5.13
C GLY A 65 -21.53 19.29 4.90
N LEU A 66 -20.45 18.88 5.57
CA LEU A 66 -19.96 17.51 5.45
C LEU A 66 -20.94 16.56 6.14
N PRO A 67 -21.43 15.50 5.47
CA PRO A 67 -22.33 14.52 6.08
C PRO A 67 -21.55 13.58 7.02
N THR A 68 -20.96 14.13 8.09
CA THR A 68 -20.13 13.34 8.99
C THR A 68 -20.98 12.44 9.89
N GLY A 69 -20.61 11.18 9.99
CA GLY A 69 -21.07 10.24 11.00
C GLY A 69 -20.15 10.23 12.23
N GLU A 70 -20.22 9.14 13.01
CA GLU A 70 -19.41 8.95 14.22
C GLU A 70 -17.91 9.06 13.95
N TYR A 71 -17.45 8.50 12.82
CA TYR A 71 -16.03 8.41 12.47
C TYR A 71 -15.56 9.49 11.49
N GLY A 72 -16.41 10.47 11.14
CA GLY A 72 -16.11 11.46 10.11
C GLY A 72 -16.93 11.22 8.84
N VAL A 73 -16.37 11.48 7.66
CA VAL A 73 -17.09 11.38 6.38
C VAL A 73 -16.29 10.62 5.33
N THR A 74 -17.00 9.89 4.47
CA THR A 74 -16.44 9.25 3.28
C THR A 74 -16.90 9.98 2.03
N PHE A 75 -15.95 10.37 1.19
CA PHE A 75 -16.20 10.96 -0.12
C PHE A 75 -16.06 9.90 -1.20
N GLU A 76 -17.17 9.55 -1.84
CA GLU A 76 -17.20 8.62 -2.97
C GLU A 76 -16.82 9.34 -4.27
N TRP A 77 -16.00 8.70 -5.09
CA TRP A 77 -15.55 9.19 -6.38
C TRP A 77 -15.37 8.05 -7.39
N ARG A 78 -15.10 8.41 -8.64
CA ARG A 78 -14.83 7.47 -9.74
C ARG A 78 -13.55 7.89 -10.44
N GLU A 79 -12.80 6.92 -10.96
CA GLU A 79 -11.60 7.24 -11.74
C GLU A 79 -11.97 7.99 -13.02
N ASP A 80 -11.13 8.93 -13.43
CA ASP A 80 -11.35 9.74 -14.63
C ASP A 80 -11.22 8.89 -15.91
N GLU A 81 -10.17 8.05 -15.97
CA GLU A 81 -9.89 7.19 -17.12
C GLU A 81 -10.90 6.04 -17.24
N ASN A 82 -11.37 5.50 -16.11
CA ASN A 82 -12.38 4.47 -16.07
C ASN A 82 -13.43 4.73 -14.98
N PRO A 83 -14.53 5.43 -15.31
CA PRO A 83 -15.57 5.75 -14.35
C PRO A 83 -16.31 4.54 -13.77
N SER A 84 -16.15 3.32 -14.30
CA SER A 84 -16.73 2.13 -13.66
C SER A 84 -16.09 1.86 -12.30
N ILE A 85 -14.78 2.12 -12.19
CA ILE A 85 -14.00 1.94 -10.97
C ILE A 85 -14.41 2.99 -9.96
N LYS A 86 -14.89 2.54 -8.80
CA LYS A 86 -15.21 3.39 -7.67
C LYS A 86 -14.01 3.53 -6.74
N GLY A 87 -13.90 4.70 -6.14
CA GLY A 87 -12.97 4.96 -5.07
C GLY A 87 -13.64 5.76 -3.97
N SER A 88 -13.02 5.77 -2.81
CA SER A 88 -13.47 6.56 -1.69
C SER A 88 -12.29 7.18 -0.96
N THR A 89 -12.52 8.34 -0.35
CA THR A 89 -11.54 9.01 0.50
C THR A 89 -12.21 9.39 1.81
N SER A 90 -11.61 8.93 2.90
CA SER A 90 -12.11 9.17 4.25
C SER A 90 -11.53 10.45 4.85
N TRP A 91 -12.34 11.18 5.59
CA TRP A 91 -11.93 12.31 6.41
C TRP A 91 -12.37 12.04 7.84
N CYS A 92 -11.42 11.68 8.70
CA CYS A 92 -11.73 11.12 10.01
C CYS A 92 -11.06 11.89 11.14
N THR A 93 -11.84 12.15 12.18
CA THR A 93 -11.37 12.71 13.45
C THR A 93 -11.12 11.62 14.47
N PHE A 94 -10.01 11.71 15.20
CA PHE A 94 -9.65 10.75 16.25
C PHE A 94 -9.48 11.43 17.61
N PRO A 95 -9.71 10.73 18.73
CA PRO A 95 -9.36 11.22 20.06
C PRO A 95 -7.86 11.49 20.19
N GLN A 96 -7.48 12.53 20.94
CA GLN A 96 -6.09 12.93 21.13
C GLN A 96 -5.20 11.80 21.71
N ASP A 97 -5.77 10.96 22.58
CA ASP A 97 -5.07 9.89 23.29
C ASP A 97 -5.00 8.56 22.53
N THR A 98 -5.60 8.48 21.33
CA THR A 98 -5.58 7.27 20.50
C THR A 98 -4.16 6.76 20.26
N LYS A 99 -4.02 5.44 20.29
CA LYS A 99 -2.77 4.72 20.01
C LYS A 99 -2.63 4.34 18.54
N TYR A 100 -3.67 4.58 17.74
CA TYR A 100 -3.71 4.24 16.33
C TYR A 100 -2.59 4.90 15.50
N PHE A 101 -2.08 6.05 15.96
CA PHE A 101 -1.04 6.82 15.26
C PHE A 101 0.37 6.46 15.74
N ASN A 102 0.49 5.53 16.69
CA ASN A 102 1.79 5.15 17.21
C ASN A 102 2.63 4.46 16.12
N PRO A 103 3.96 4.62 16.13
CA PRO A 103 4.76 5.34 17.13
C PRO A 103 4.86 6.86 16.88
N SER A 104 4.16 7.40 15.88
CA SER A 104 4.21 8.82 15.59
C SER A 104 3.55 9.66 16.69
N THR A 105 4.16 10.80 16.98
CA THR A 105 3.64 11.82 17.91
C THR A 105 2.86 12.92 17.19
N LYS A 106 2.75 12.84 15.86
CA LYS A 106 2.09 13.84 15.03
C LYS A 106 0.58 13.75 15.19
N PRO A 107 -0.15 14.88 15.08
CA PRO A 107 -1.59 14.89 15.26
C PRO A 107 -2.35 14.47 13.99
N PHE A 108 -1.69 13.98 12.95
CA PHE A 108 -2.30 13.55 11.71
C PHE A 108 -1.62 12.30 11.14
N MET A 109 -2.34 11.57 10.30
CA MET A 109 -1.91 10.41 9.53
C MET A 109 -2.56 10.53 8.15
N ILE A 110 -1.79 10.24 7.11
CA ILE A 110 -2.31 10.13 5.75
C ILE A 110 -2.46 8.65 5.42
N ASN A 111 -3.64 8.28 4.92
CA ASN A 111 -3.92 6.97 4.37
C ASN A 111 -3.84 7.05 2.83
N TYR A 112 -2.94 6.27 2.24
CA TYR A 112 -2.80 6.16 0.79
C TYR A 112 -3.45 4.89 0.26
N ARG A 113 -4.23 5.03 -0.80
CA ARG A 113 -4.72 3.91 -1.59
C ARG A 113 -3.58 3.40 -2.47
N VAL A 114 -3.35 2.09 -2.49
CA VAL A 114 -2.28 1.45 -3.26
C VAL A 114 -2.83 0.33 -4.15
N GLU A 115 -2.11 0.01 -5.23
CA GLU A 115 -2.53 -1.02 -6.20
C GLU A 115 -2.23 -2.44 -5.73
N ASN A 116 -1.03 -2.68 -5.18
CA ASN A 116 -0.60 -3.98 -4.68
C ASN A 116 0.29 -3.80 -3.45
N LEU A 117 -0.31 -3.99 -2.29
CA LEU A 117 0.30 -3.71 -1.00
C LEU A 117 1.42 -4.69 -0.69
N LEU A 118 1.24 -5.97 -1.00
CA LEU A 118 2.26 -7.00 -0.75
C LEU A 118 3.55 -6.71 -1.52
N ALA A 119 3.44 -6.44 -2.82
CA ALA A 119 4.60 -6.10 -3.64
C ALA A 119 5.23 -4.77 -3.19
N LEU A 120 4.42 -3.76 -2.86
CA LEU A 120 4.91 -2.48 -2.37
C LEU A 120 5.67 -2.63 -1.05
N VAL A 121 5.16 -3.40 -0.10
CA VAL A 121 5.85 -3.66 1.18
C VAL A 121 7.20 -4.33 0.96
N GLU A 122 7.30 -5.27 0.02
CA GLU A 122 8.59 -5.90 -0.32
C GLU A 122 9.60 -4.93 -0.95
N GLU A 123 9.15 -3.93 -1.72
CA GLU A 123 10.02 -2.85 -2.18
C GLU A 123 10.45 -1.93 -1.04
N LEU A 124 9.50 -1.52 -0.20
CA LEU A 124 9.75 -0.64 0.95
C LEU A 124 10.77 -1.25 1.91
N LYS A 125 10.72 -2.57 2.14
CA LYS A 125 11.72 -3.31 2.93
C LYS A 125 13.12 -3.23 2.31
N LYS A 126 13.25 -3.35 0.99
CA LYS A 126 14.55 -3.21 0.28
C LYS A 126 15.14 -1.82 0.43
N ASP A 127 14.27 -0.81 0.49
CA ASP A 127 14.64 0.60 0.68
C ASP A 127 14.82 0.99 2.15
N ASN A 128 14.75 0.03 3.09
CA ASN A 128 14.89 0.23 4.54
C ASN A 128 13.83 1.18 5.14
N VAL A 129 12.65 1.23 4.54
CA VAL A 129 11.49 1.91 5.14
C VAL A 129 11.02 1.12 6.36
N THR A 130 10.69 1.83 7.44
CA THR A 130 10.22 1.19 8.67
C THR A 130 8.77 0.73 8.49
N ILE A 131 8.55 -0.57 8.54
CA ILE A 131 7.21 -1.19 8.60
C ILE A 131 6.83 -1.31 10.09
N VAL A 132 5.66 -0.80 10.46
CA VAL A 132 5.25 -0.63 11.86
C VAL A 132 4.49 -1.85 12.38
N ASP A 133 3.68 -2.48 11.54
CA ASP A 133 2.85 -3.63 11.87
C ASP A 133 2.81 -4.68 10.75
N GLU A 134 2.14 -5.80 11.02
CA GLU A 134 1.88 -6.83 10.02
C GLU A 134 0.71 -6.40 9.12
N ILE A 135 0.68 -6.93 7.90
CA ILE A 135 -0.43 -6.68 6.99
C ILE A 135 -1.70 -7.29 7.61
N ALA A 136 -2.70 -6.43 7.84
CA ALA A 136 -4.02 -6.83 8.27
C ALA A 136 -4.95 -6.95 7.06
N GLU A 137 -5.71 -8.04 6.98
CA GLU A 137 -6.67 -8.28 5.90
C GLU A 137 -8.10 -8.31 6.45
N TYR A 138 -9.00 -7.62 5.75
CA TYR A 138 -10.43 -7.57 6.02
C TYR A 138 -11.20 -7.70 4.70
N ASP A 139 -12.51 -7.93 4.78
CA ASP A 139 -13.39 -8.04 3.61
C ASP A 139 -13.39 -6.79 2.71
N TYR A 140 -12.96 -5.64 3.24
CA TYR A 140 -12.89 -4.36 2.53
C TYR A 140 -11.45 -3.96 2.12
N GLY A 141 -10.44 -4.78 2.41
CA GLY A 141 -9.08 -4.57 1.92
C GLY A 141 -7.97 -4.96 2.88
N LYS A 142 -6.73 -4.68 2.45
CA LYS A 142 -5.49 -4.94 3.18
C LYS A 142 -4.87 -3.63 3.66
N PHE A 143 -4.29 -3.66 4.86
CA PHE A 143 -3.74 -2.48 5.52
C PHE A 143 -2.37 -2.76 6.13
N VAL A 144 -1.50 -1.75 6.13
CA VAL A 144 -0.23 -1.76 6.88
C VAL A 144 0.21 -0.33 7.16
N HIS A 145 0.94 -0.14 8.24
CA HIS A 145 1.51 1.14 8.61
C HIS A 145 3.02 1.19 8.36
N ILE A 146 3.49 2.35 7.90
CA ILE A 146 4.91 2.63 7.69
C ILE A 146 5.29 3.98 8.31
N LEU A 147 6.58 4.21 8.50
CA LEU A 147 7.11 5.54 8.83
C LEU A 147 7.83 6.16 7.64
N ASP A 148 7.56 7.44 7.42
CA ASP A 148 8.37 8.26 6.51
C ASP A 148 9.67 8.75 7.19
N PRO A 149 10.56 9.45 6.46
CA PRO A 149 11.82 9.95 7.01
C PRO A 149 11.68 10.94 8.19
N GLU A 150 10.52 11.54 8.40
CA GLU A 150 10.26 12.47 9.52
C GLU A 150 9.51 11.80 10.69
N GLY A 151 9.25 10.49 10.60
CA GLY A 151 8.48 9.74 11.58
C GLY A 151 6.99 10.06 11.55
N ASN A 152 6.47 10.56 10.43
CA ASN A 152 5.03 10.57 10.20
C ASN A 152 4.57 9.13 9.99
N ILE A 153 3.52 8.75 10.70
CA ILE A 153 2.85 7.48 10.46
C ILE A 153 2.01 7.60 9.19
N ILE A 154 2.16 6.63 8.30
CA ILE A 154 1.41 6.51 7.05
C ILE A 154 0.69 5.18 7.09
N GLU A 155 -0.58 5.19 6.72
CA GLU A 155 -1.32 3.96 6.46
C GLU A 155 -1.37 3.72 4.96
N LEU A 156 -1.10 2.49 4.54
CA LEU A 156 -1.29 2.05 3.18
C LEU A 156 -2.49 1.12 3.15
N TRP A 157 -3.39 1.34 2.19
CA TRP A 157 -4.60 0.56 2.01
C TRP A 157 -4.72 0.07 0.57
N GLU A 158 -4.78 -1.25 0.41
CA GLU A 158 -5.23 -1.88 -0.83
C GLU A 158 -6.71 -2.25 -0.67
N PRO A 159 -7.63 -1.65 -1.44
CA PRO A 159 -9.04 -2.01 -1.42
C PRO A 159 -9.25 -3.47 -1.80
N ALA A 160 -10.30 -4.10 -1.26
CA ALA A 160 -10.77 -5.37 -1.82
C ALA A 160 -11.29 -5.15 -3.25
N ASP A 161 -11.07 -6.13 -4.13
CA ASP A 161 -11.59 -6.10 -5.50
C ASP A 161 -13.12 -6.07 -5.49
N GLU A 162 -13.74 -5.42 -6.49
CA GLU A 162 -15.21 -5.31 -6.56
C GLU A 162 -15.92 -6.68 -6.55
N SER A 163 -15.27 -7.74 -7.07
CA SER A 163 -15.79 -9.12 -7.02
C SER A 163 -15.83 -9.73 -5.62
N ASP A 164 -14.96 -9.27 -4.71
CA ASP A 164 -14.86 -9.81 -3.37
C ASP A 164 -15.91 -9.17 -2.44
N GLN A 165 -16.32 -7.94 -2.75
CA GLN A 165 -17.33 -7.19 -1.99
C GLN A 165 -18.76 -7.74 -2.20
N GLU A 166 -19.07 -8.33 -3.36
CA GLU A 166 -20.38 -8.99 -3.60
C GLU A 166 -20.52 -10.31 -2.82
N ASN A 167 -19.43 -11.03 -2.57
CA ASN A 167 -19.46 -12.31 -1.87
C ASN A 167 -19.59 -12.17 -0.35
N ALA A 168 -19.18 -11.03 0.23
CA ALA A 168 -19.31 -10.74 1.66
C ALA A 168 -20.72 -10.24 2.06
N ALA A 169 -21.54 -9.84 1.08
CA ALA A 169 -22.92 -9.38 1.27
C ALA A 169 -23.98 -10.48 1.02
N GLY A 170 -23.54 -11.72 0.75
CA GLY A 170 -24.38 -12.88 0.44
C GLY A 170 -24.59 -13.85 1.61
#